data_AF-C3YIM6-F1
#
_entry.id   AF-C3YIM6-F1
#
_cell.length_a   1.000
_cell.length_b   1.000
_cell.length_c   1.000
_cell.angle_alpha   90.00
_cell.angle_beta   90.00
_cell.angle_gamma   90.00
#
_symmetry.space_group_name_H-M   'P 1'
#
loop_
_entity.id
_entity.type
_entity.pdbx_description
1 polymer ?
#
loop_
_entity_poly.entity_id
_entity_poly.type
_entity_poly.pdbx_seq_one_letter_code
_entity_poly.pdbx_strand_id
1 'polypeptide(L)'
;IAGVADGWEVPEENIKLIRELGSGQFGKVYKGEAYGIDRQEQWRTVAIKTLRTGDQKAQEDFVKEQRVMSKLHHGQLVRMLGCCTASDPLFLIMEYMENGDLGKFLR
;
A
#
# COMPACT_ATOMS: atom_id res chain seq x y z
N ILE A 1 3.94 -8.10 -14.17
CA ILE A 1 5.21 -7.93 -13.43
C ILE A 1 5.47 -9.25 -12.70
N ALA A 2 6.06 -10.23 -13.39
CA ALA A 2 6.24 -11.58 -12.86
C ALA A 2 7.48 -11.61 -11.94
N GLY A 3 7.27 -11.81 -10.63
CA GLY A 3 8.36 -12.08 -9.68
C GLY A 3 8.54 -11.09 -8.51
N VAL A 4 7.67 -10.09 -8.34
CA VAL A 4 7.82 -9.08 -7.26
C VAL A 4 6.88 -9.31 -6.07
N ALA A 5 5.79 -10.07 -6.26
CA ALA A 5 4.70 -10.19 -5.29
C ALA A 5 4.56 -11.56 -4.63
N ASP A 6 5.56 -12.46 -4.75
CA ASP A 6 5.51 -13.78 -4.10
C ASP A 6 5.34 -13.61 -2.59
N GLY A 7 4.14 -13.97 -2.09
CA GLY A 7 3.74 -13.83 -0.69
C GLY A 7 3.16 -12.47 -0.28
N TRP A 8 3.11 -11.47 -1.17
CA TRP A 8 2.59 -10.12 -0.90
C TRP A 8 1.34 -9.76 -1.70
N GLU A 9 1.00 -10.53 -2.73
CA GLU A 9 -0.14 -10.23 -3.59
C GLU A 9 -1.47 -10.36 -2.84
N VAL A 10 -2.32 -9.33 -2.95
CA VAL A 10 -3.69 -9.29 -2.44
C VAL A 10 -4.64 -9.15 -3.63
N PRO A 11 -5.64 -10.05 -3.78
CA PRO A 11 -6.62 -9.95 -4.85
C PRO A 11 -7.37 -8.62 -4.80
N GLU A 12 -7.66 -8.04 -5.97
CA GLU A 12 -8.31 -6.73 -6.06
C GLU A 12 -9.70 -6.73 -5.39
N GLU A 13 -10.45 -7.83 -5.50
CA GLU A 13 -11.75 -8.01 -4.85
C GLU A 13 -11.68 -7.96 -3.31
N ASN A 14 -10.51 -8.20 -2.74
CA ASN A 14 -10.24 -8.12 -1.31
C ASN A 14 -9.81 -6.73 -0.87
N ILE A 15 -9.93 -5.72 -1.72
CA ILE A 15 -9.49 -4.35 -1.46
C ILE A 15 -10.65 -3.38 -1.68
N LYS A 16 -10.83 -2.46 -0.72
CA LYS A 16 -11.82 -1.38 -0.80
C LYS A 16 -11.15 -0.03 -0.55
N LEU A 17 -11.21 0.86 -1.53
CA LEU A 17 -10.85 2.27 -1.35
C LEU A 17 -12.02 3.01 -0.69
N ILE A 18 -11.77 3.70 0.44
CA ILE A 18 -12.83 4.38 1.21
C ILE A 18 -12.74 5.89 1.06
N ARG A 19 -11.61 6.51 1.43
CA ARG A 19 -11.42 7.96 1.31
C ARG A 19 -9.99 8.31 0.96
N GLU A 20 -9.78 9.37 0.18
CA GLU A 20 -8.44 9.92 -0.07
C GLU A 20 -7.91 10.55 1.23
N LEU A 21 -6.67 10.22 1.60
CA LEU A 21 -5.93 10.78 2.74
C LEU A 21 -4.96 11.88 2.31
N GLY A 22 -4.47 11.80 1.08
CA GLY A 22 -3.58 12.80 0.50
C GLY A 22 -3.01 12.37 -0.84
N SER A 23 -2.33 13.30 -1.49
CA SER A 23 -1.67 13.10 -2.77
C SER A 23 -0.24 13.64 -2.73
N GLY A 24 0.70 12.93 -3.34
CA GLY A 24 2.09 13.36 -3.46
C GLY A 24 2.70 13.00 -4.81
N GLN A 25 4.02 13.17 -4.91
CA GLN A 25 4.80 12.88 -6.12
C GLN A 25 4.63 11.42 -6.61
N PHE A 26 4.39 10.50 -5.68
CA PHE A 26 4.33 9.06 -5.92
C PHE A 26 2.90 8.52 -6.06
N GLY A 27 1.91 9.42 -6.21
CA GLY A 27 0.50 9.06 -6.36
C GLY A 27 -0.37 9.44 -5.16
N LYS A 28 -1.58 8.90 -5.15
CA LYS A 28 -2.59 9.15 -4.11
C LYS A 28 -2.51 8.10 -3.01
N VAL A 29 -2.86 8.49 -1.80
CA VAL A 29 -2.99 7.61 -0.65
C VAL A 29 -4.43 7.64 -0.19
N TYR A 30 -5.01 6.47 0.01
CA TYR A 30 -6.37 6.28 0.47
C TYR A 30 -6.38 5.55 1.82
N LYS A 31 -7.35 5.87 2.66
CA LYS A 31 -7.82 4.94 3.68
C LYS A 31 -8.67 3.91 2.95
N GLY A 32 -8.49 2.65 3.31
CA GLY A 32 -9.28 1.56 2.77
C GLY A 32 -9.39 0.39 3.73
N GLU A 33 -9.93 -0.69 3.22
CA GLU A 33 -9.98 -1.99 3.89
C GLU A 33 -9.36 -3.06 2.99
N ALA A 34 -8.65 -4.00 3.59
CA ALA A 34 -8.13 -5.18 2.92
C ALA A 34 -8.50 -6.44 3.69
N TYR A 35 -8.93 -7.49 2.99
CA TYR A 35 -9.28 -8.80 3.55
C TYR A 35 -8.11 -9.79 3.47
N GLY A 36 -7.96 -10.67 4.46
CA GLY A 36 -6.97 -11.76 4.39
C GLY A 36 -5.54 -11.37 4.78
N ILE A 37 -5.31 -10.16 5.27
CA ILE A 37 -3.98 -9.67 5.68
C ILE A 37 -3.46 -10.48 6.89
N ASP A 38 -2.17 -10.80 6.89
CA ASP A 38 -1.50 -11.57 7.95
C ASP A 38 -2.19 -12.93 8.26
N ARG A 39 -2.81 -13.56 7.24
CA ARG A 39 -3.59 -14.81 7.34
C ARG A 39 -4.81 -14.71 8.25
N GLN A 40 -5.36 -13.51 8.42
CA GLN A 40 -6.59 -13.29 9.18
C GLN A 40 -7.78 -13.18 8.23
N GLU A 41 -8.80 -14.01 8.44
CA GLU A 41 -10.05 -14.02 7.66
C GLU A 41 -10.99 -12.88 8.09
N GLN A 42 -10.51 -11.65 8.03
CA GLN A 42 -11.27 -10.45 8.37
C GLN A 42 -10.82 -9.25 7.56
N TRP A 43 -11.69 -8.24 7.49
CA TRP A 43 -11.35 -6.94 6.95
C TRP A 43 -10.49 -6.17 7.95
N ARG A 44 -9.39 -5.58 7.46
CA ARG A 44 -8.50 -4.73 8.22
C ARG A 44 -8.47 -3.34 7.61
N THR A 45 -8.53 -2.30 8.45
CA THR A 45 -8.29 -0.92 8.01
C THR A 45 -6.83 -0.76 7.59
N VAL A 46 -6.60 -0.20 6.40
CA VAL A 46 -5.28 -0.05 5.79
C VAL A 46 -5.12 1.33 5.12
N ALA A 47 -3.87 1.70 4.87
CA ALA A 47 -3.51 2.76 3.94
C ALA A 47 -3.15 2.14 2.59
N ILE A 48 -3.73 2.65 1.50
CA ILE A 48 -3.52 2.15 0.14
C ILE A 48 -2.92 3.27 -0.69
N LYS A 49 -1.66 3.10 -1.10
CA LYS A 49 -0.99 4.02 -2.01
C LYS A 49 -1.16 3.52 -3.44
N THR A 50 -1.77 4.35 -4.28
CA THR A 50 -1.93 4.07 -5.71
C THR A 50 -0.70 4.57 -6.45
N LEU A 51 -0.09 3.74 -7.29
CA LEU A 51 0.98 4.15 -8.19
C LEU A 51 0.51 4.09 -9.64
N ARG A 52 0.79 5.15 -10.40
CA ARG A 52 0.38 5.24 -11.82
C ARG A 52 1.10 4.15 -12.60
N THR A 53 0.40 3.54 -13.55
CA THR A 53 0.91 2.48 -14.45
C THR A 53 1.42 3.00 -15.80
N GLY A 54 1.27 4.31 -16.03
CA GLY A 54 1.35 4.91 -17.38
C GLY A 54 2.73 4.97 -18.03
N ASP A 55 3.82 4.75 -17.29
CA ASP A 55 5.15 4.58 -17.88
C ASP A 55 5.94 3.45 -17.21
N GLN A 56 6.94 2.93 -17.92
CA GLN A 56 7.84 1.87 -17.44
C GLN A 56 8.56 2.30 -16.14
N LYS A 57 8.86 3.59 -16.03
CA LYS A 57 9.51 4.17 -14.86
C LYS A 57 8.64 4.04 -13.60
N ALA A 58 7.35 4.26 -13.69
CA ALA A 58 6.44 4.15 -12.55
C ALA A 58 6.29 2.69 -12.08
N GLN A 59 6.36 1.73 -12.99
CA GLN A 59 6.46 0.31 -12.63
C GLN A 59 7.78 0.00 -11.92
N GLU A 60 8.90 0.53 -12.41
CA GLU A 60 10.22 0.38 -11.75
C GLU A 60 10.25 1.03 -10.35
N ASP A 61 9.67 2.22 -10.22
CA ASP A 61 9.54 2.94 -8.95
C ASP A 61 8.65 2.15 -7.97
N PHE A 62 7.54 1.58 -8.44
CA PHE A 62 6.70 0.68 -7.64
C PHE A 62 7.48 -0.53 -7.11
N VAL A 63 8.19 -1.24 -7.99
CA VAL A 63 9.00 -2.41 -7.61
C VAL A 63 10.08 -2.02 -6.61
N LYS A 64 10.70 -0.85 -6.79
CA LYS A 64 11.72 -0.34 -5.88
C LYS A 64 11.13 -0.03 -4.50
N GLU A 65 9.99 0.65 -4.43
CA GLU A 65 9.29 0.92 -3.16
C GLU A 65 8.90 -0.38 -2.45
N GLN A 66 8.30 -1.32 -3.17
CA GLN A 66 7.91 -2.63 -2.64
C GLN A 66 9.12 -3.39 -2.09
N ARG A 67 10.25 -3.40 -2.81
CA ARG A 67 11.46 -4.12 -2.40
C ARG A 67 12.13 -3.52 -1.16
N VAL A 68 12.04 -2.21 -0.98
CA VAL A 68 12.52 -1.55 0.23
C VAL A 68 11.60 -1.90 1.40
N MET A 69 10.30 -1.68 1.23
CA MET A 69 9.30 -1.86 2.29
C MET A 69 9.16 -3.31 2.76
N SER A 70 9.25 -4.28 1.86
CA SER A 70 9.21 -5.72 2.20
C SER A 70 10.34 -6.18 3.13
N LYS A 71 11.43 -5.41 3.23
CA LYS A 71 12.56 -5.68 4.12
C LYS A 71 12.48 -4.93 5.45
N LEU A 72 11.53 -3.99 5.59
CA LEU A 72 11.38 -3.16 6.78
C LEU A 72 10.37 -3.81 7.73
N HIS A 73 10.88 -4.40 8.81
CA HIS A 73 10.06 -5.01 9.86
C HIS A 73 10.56 -4.55 11.23
N HIS A 74 9.95 -3.48 11.75
CA HIS A 74 10.27 -2.92 13.06
C HIS A 74 9.05 -2.17 13.63
N GLY A 75 8.83 -2.23 14.95
CA GLY A 75 7.63 -1.67 15.59
C GLY A 75 7.50 -0.14 15.57
N GLN A 76 8.48 0.58 15.02
CA GLN A 76 8.46 2.05 14.86
C GLN A 76 8.46 2.49 13.39
N LEU A 77 8.36 1.56 12.45
CA LEU A 77 8.26 1.83 11.02
C LEU A 77 6.90 1.37 10.52
N VAL A 78 6.30 2.15 9.63
CA VAL A 78 5.06 1.75 8.95
C VAL A 78 5.34 0.50 8.13
N ARG A 79 4.59 -0.56 8.40
CA ARG A 79 4.79 -1.85 7.73
C ARG A 79 4.01 -1.93 6.43
N MET A 80 4.60 -2.59 5.43
CA MET A 80 3.90 -3.06 4.25
C MET A 80 3.11 -4.34 4.59
N LEU A 81 1.85 -4.38 4.16
CA LEU A 81 0.93 -5.49 4.39
C LEU A 81 0.70 -6.34 3.15
N GLY A 82 0.90 -5.76 1.97
CA GLY A 82 0.69 -6.42 0.69
C GLY A 82 0.75 -5.45 -0.49
N CYS A 83 0.53 -5.97 -1.68
CA CYS A 83 0.35 -5.20 -2.89
C CYS A 83 -0.68 -5.83 -3.82
N CYS A 84 -1.27 -5.03 -4.70
CA CYS A 84 -2.05 -5.52 -5.83
C CYS A 84 -1.36 -5.04 -7.11
N THR A 85 -0.85 -6.00 -7.87
CA THR A 85 -0.16 -5.78 -9.14
C THR A 85 -1.01 -6.15 -10.35
N ALA A 86 -2.16 -6.79 -10.11
CA ALA A 86 -3.18 -7.08 -11.11
C ALA A 86 -4.11 -5.89 -11.40
N SER A 87 -4.16 -4.89 -10.51
CA SER A 87 -5.00 -3.70 -10.65
C SER A 87 -4.34 -2.59 -11.49
N ASP A 88 -5.15 -1.74 -12.10
CA ASP A 88 -4.72 -0.45 -12.67
C ASP A 88 -5.57 0.69 -12.07
N PRO A 89 -5.00 1.56 -11.22
CA PRO A 89 -3.58 1.66 -10.84
C PRO A 89 -3.11 0.54 -9.89
N LEU A 90 -1.78 0.36 -9.77
CA LEU A 90 -1.19 -0.58 -8.82
C LEU A 90 -1.43 -0.11 -7.38
N PHE A 91 -1.59 -1.06 -6.45
CA PHE A 91 -1.78 -0.76 -5.04
C PHE A 91 -0.62 -1.25 -4.18
N LEU A 92 -0.11 -0.37 -3.31
CA LEU A 92 0.75 -0.72 -2.19
C LEU A 92 -0.06 -0.58 -0.88
N ILE A 93 -0.21 -1.67 -0.15
CA ILE A 93 -1.05 -1.77 1.04
C ILE A 93 -0.14 -1.70 2.27
N MET A 94 -0.46 -0.79 3.20
CA MET A 94 0.36 -0.46 4.37
C MET A 94 -0.52 -0.32 5.61
N GLU A 95 0.13 -0.31 6.78
CA GLU A 95 -0.55 0.00 8.04
C GLU A 95 -1.17 1.41 8.01
N TYR A 96 -2.41 1.51 8.49
CA TYR A 96 -3.08 2.78 8.65
C TYR A 96 -2.64 3.45 9.96
N MET A 97 -2.14 4.68 9.86
CA MET A 97 -1.75 5.49 11.00
C MET A 97 -2.91 6.43 11.37
N GLU A 98 -3.64 6.11 12.44
CA GLU A 98 -4.87 6.82 12.82
C GLU A 98 -4.67 8.32 13.08
N ASN A 99 -3.52 8.68 13.67
CA ASN A 99 -3.16 10.05 14.00
C ASN A 99 -2.49 10.81 12.83
N GLY A 100 -2.35 10.16 11.67
CA GLY A 100 -1.79 10.79 10.48
C GLY A 100 -0.31 11.15 10.61
N ASP A 101 0.10 12.19 9.88
CA ASP A 101 1.50 12.64 9.88
C ASP A 101 1.84 13.47 11.12
N LEU A 102 3.04 13.23 11.66
CA LEU A 102 3.51 13.88 12.88
C LEU A 102 3.56 15.42 12.75
N GLY A 103 3.88 15.92 11.56
CA GLY A 103 3.98 17.36 11.30
C GLY A 103 2.64 18.08 11.43
N LYS A 104 1.52 17.45 11.04
CA LYS A 104 0.17 17.96 11.29
C LYS A 104 -0.30 17.69 12.71
N PHE A 105 0.07 16.55 13.31
CA PHE A 105 -0.32 16.21 14.67
C PHE A 105 0.22 17.20 15.71
N LEU A 106 1.42 17.73 15.50
CA LEU A 106 2.08 18.68 16.42
C LEU A 106 1.69 20.15 16.20
N ARG A 107 0.78 20.47 15.27
CA ARG A 107 0.36 21.84 14.95
C ARG A 107 -0.93 22.23 15.65
#